data_AF-A0A9D6TH96-F1
#
_entry.id   AF-A0A9D6TH96-F1
#
_cell.length_a   1.000
_cell.length_b   1.000
_cell.length_c   1.000
_cell.angle_alpha   90.00
_cell.angle_beta   90.00
_cell.angle_gamma   90.00
#
_symmetry.space_group_name_H-M   'P 1'
#
loop_
_entity.id
_entity.type
_entity.pdbx_description
1 polymer ?
#
loop_
_entity_poly.entity_id
_entity_poly.type
_entity_poly.pdbx_seq_one_letter_code
_entity_poly.pdbx_strand_id
1 'polypeptide(L)'
;MRTSWLTAVLSCVWLLSGSAAELGQDRAHAKLRTFFAFEHEIWLETTGSKLVLQTPKKHPDNPVIARGAGQAADSHRLSYTSMFPEDGKLRAWYTAMKTGGTYKDHAVGYAESPDGVHWIKPKLDRLEPGTNLLLRGPITFVVVPDETVPGKAYRALAGFFRADVGTPAAKGQSGATFKVLTSKDGLSWEFDPQPAISVRHFEAYGLFHRNREWWVLGQGVSPYFHLPDGKAHGRVMYGFHSPDAVSWDLYPKPLFHYPINPYFREAALQNHMGAAVWDRGRVLIGLLGQFWPAGFSAGVQMSIGLTYSYDGIEWTEPFPQTPQLLPGPAGAWDSGCVIFVQRPVSRGDSTYVYYSGFDGGNAWSSRSAIGLATLRRDGFAALVPDRAKARLVTKSVSLAADETTLYLNSRGRVTVQVLDEYLRPVAVATTIDTDGVRMPTLTGKHLHPGSAFRLAFTLEEGAELYAFSFGPDPVKLSRIENWE
;
A
#
# COMPACT_ATOMS: atom_id res chain seq x y z
N MET A 1 -71.01 -8.17 -36.12
CA MET A 1 -70.54 -8.90 -37.32
C MET A 1 -69.11 -8.44 -37.62
N ARG A 2 -68.28 -9.39 -38.08
CA ARG A 2 -66.82 -9.39 -38.34
C ARG A 2 -66.26 -8.04 -38.90
N THR A 3 -65.04 -7.56 -38.61
CA THR A 3 -63.72 -8.13 -38.97
C THR A 3 -62.53 -7.27 -38.45
N SER A 4 -61.49 -7.95 -37.96
CA SER A 4 -60.04 -7.80 -38.28
C SER A 4 -59.21 -6.57 -37.84
N TRP A 5 -58.25 -6.76 -36.90
CA TRP A 5 -56.82 -7.13 -37.04
C TRP A 5 -55.87 -5.93 -37.25
N LEU A 6 -55.03 -5.71 -36.21
CA LEU A 6 -53.72 -5.03 -36.12
C LEU A 6 -53.49 -3.67 -36.79
N THR A 7 -53.14 -2.67 -35.97
CA THR A 7 -51.89 -1.89 -36.15
C THR A 7 -51.55 -1.03 -34.91
N ALA A 8 -50.29 -1.12 -34.49
CA ALA A 8 -49.47 -0.11 -33.81
C ALA A 8 -50.02 0.58 -32.53
N VAL A 9 -49.61 0.08 -31.36
CA VAL A 9 -49.49 0.89 -30.14
C VAL A 9 -48.02 1.22 -29.94
N LEU A 10 -47.62 2.45 -30.27
CA LEU A 10 -46.35 3.04 -29.85
C LEU A 10 -46.53 4.55 -29.87
N SER A 11 -47.02 5.10 -28.76
CA SER A 11 -46.95 6.54 -28.45
C SER A 11 -47.20 6.76 -26.96
N CYS A 12 -46.38 7.65 -26.40
CA CYS A 12 -46.58 8.39 -25.14
C CYS A 12 -46.34 7.67 -23.81
N VAL A 13 -45.07 7.56 -23.43
CA VAL A 13 -44.62 7.96 -22.08
C VAL A 13 -43.29 8.72 -22.23
N TRP A 14 -43.37 10.04 -22.35
CA TRP A 14 -42.29 10.94 -21.97
C TRP A 14 -42.71 11.64 -20.70
N LEU A 15 -41.71 11.90 -19.84
CA LEU A 15 -41.68 12.70 -18.61
C LEU A 15 -41.49 11.86 -17.34
N LEU A 16 -40.35 12.12 -16.69
CA LEU A 16 -39.88 11.64 -15.38
C LEU A 16 -38.96 10.41 -15.38
N SER A 17 -37.82 10.49 -16.07
CA SER A 17 -36.65 9.65 -15.75
C SER A 17 -35.31 10.35 -15.97
N GLY A 18 -35.27 11.67 -15.81
CA GLY A 18 -34.03 12.43 -15.72
C GLY A 18 -33.80 12.87 -14.28
N SER A 19 -32.92 12.17 -13.55
CA SER A 19 -32.06 12.69 -12.45
C SER A 19 -31.53 11.61 -11.50
N ALA A 20 -31.83 10.32 -11.67
CA ALA A 20 -31.33 9.27 -10.76
C ALA A 20 -30.17 8.43 -11.33
N ALA A 21 -29.99 8.39 -12.66
CA ALA A 21 -28.96 7.59 -13.31
C ALA A 21 -27.62 8.33 -13.49
N GLU A 22 -27.58 9.66 -13.45
CA GLU A 22 -26.35 10.45 -13.58
C GLU A 22 -25.60 10.67 -12.25
N LEU A 23 -26.26 10.50 -11.10
CA LEU A 23 -25.63 10.66 -9.78
C LEU A 23 -24.93 9.38 -9.26
N GLY A 24 -25.06 8.25 -9.98
CA GLY A 24 -24.55 6.94 -9.56
C GLY A 24 -23.25 6.49 -10.23
N GLN A 25 -22.73 7.20 -11.24
CA GLN A 25 -21.49 6.84 -11.95
C GLN A 25 -20.28 7.73 -11.62
N ASP A 26 -20.45 8.76 -10.79
CA ASP A 26 -19.46 9.84 -10.65
C ASP A 26 -18.41 9.66 -9.53
N ARG A 27 -18.14 8.39 -9.13
CA ARG A 27 -17.07 8.06 -8.15
C ARG A 27 -15.93 7.23 -8.72
N ALA A 28 -15.85 7.07 -10.04
CA ALA A 28 -14.57 6.69 -10.65
C ALA A 28 -13.69 7.95 -10.67
N HIS A 29 -12.95 8.22 -9.60
CA HIS A 29 -11.83 9.16 -9.68
C HIS A 29 -11.00 8.74 -10.89
N ALA A 30 -10.85 9.61 -11.89
CA ALA A 30 -10.04 9.29 -13.05
C ALA A 30 -8.60 9.06 -12.56
N LYS A 31 -8.18 7.80 -12.50
CA LYS A 31 -6.90 7.39 -11.91
C LYS A 31 -5.79 7.59 -12.95
N LEU A 32 -4.68 8.15 -12.51
CA LEU A 32 -3.46 8.21 -13.32
C LEU A 32 -2.82 6.83 -13.38
N ARG A 33 -2.59 6.31 -14.59
CA ARG A 33 -1.76 5.11 -14.77
C ARG A 33 -0.30 5.51 -14.63
N THR A 34 0.24 5.26 -13.43
CA THR A 34 1.55 5.75 -13.00
C THR A 34 2.67 4.76 -13.32
N PHE A 35 3.81 5.30 -13.73
CA PHE A 35 5.08 4.62 -14.00
C PHE A 35 6.17 5.29 -13.17
N PHE A 36 6.75 4.55 -12.24
CA PHE A 36 7.84 5.03 -11.42
C PHE A 36 9.16 4.81 -12.12
N ALA A 37 10.07 5.78 -11.96
CA ALA A 37 11.36 5.75 -12.62
C ALA A 37 12.23 4.54 -12.19
N PHE A 38 12.00 3.99 -10.98
CA PHE A 38 12.74 2.84 -10.45
C PHE A 38 12.31 1.47 -11.00
N GLU A 39 11.27 1.41 -11.84
CA GLU A 39 10.80 0.15 -12.42
C GLU A 39 11.67 -0.26 -13.60
N HIS A 40 12.67 -1.11 -13.38
CA HIS A 40 13.61 -1.51 -14.43
C HIS A 40 12.93 -2.17 -15.64
N GLU A 41 11.77 -2.80 -15.46
CA GLU A 41 11.03 -3.49 -16.51
C GLU A 41 10.46 -2.51 -17.55
N ILE A 42 10.34 -1.22 -17.23
CA ILE A 42 9.87 -0.20 -18.18
C ILE A 42 11.01 0.39 -19.01
N TRP A 43 12.27 0.06 -18.72
CA TRP A 43 13.43 0.60 -19.42
C TRP A 43 13.75 -0.25 -20.66
N LEU A 44 13.89 0.41 -21.81
CA LEU A 44 14.54 -0.17 -22.98
C LEU A 44 16.04 0.13 -22.94
N GLU A 45 16.38 1.40 -22.71
CA GLU A 45 17.75 1.89 -22.69
C GLU A 45 17.88 2.99 -21.64
N THR A 46 19.01 3.01 -20.94
CA THR A 46 19.40 4.12 -20.08
C THR A 46 20.86 4.47 -20.28
N THR A 47 21.19 5.76 -20.32
CA THR A 47 22.57 6.25 -20.43
C THR A 47 22.80 7.46 -19.53
N GLY A 48 23.99 7.55 -18.93
CA GLY A 48 24.41 8.70 -18.11
C GLY A 48 23.51 8.97 -16.91
N SER A 49 22.89 7.93 -16.34
CA SER A 49 21.93 8.07 -15.25
C SER A 49 22.15 7.06 -14.13
N LYS A 50 21.66 7.41 -12.94
CA LYS A 50 21.59 6.53 -11.77
C LYS A 50 20.26 6.70 -11.07
N LEU A 51 19.83 5.67 -10.35
CA LEU A 51 18.69 5.75 -9.44
C LEU A 51 19.13 6.24 -8.06
N VAL A 52 18.34 7.11 -7.47
CA VAL A 52 18.53 7.64 -6.11
C VAL A 52 17.26 7.41 -5.31
N LEU A 53 17.35 6.56 -4.28
CA LEU A 53 16.28 6.34 -3.32
C LEU A 53 16.01 7.63 -2.55
N GLN A 54 14.74 7.98 -2.38
CA GLN A 54 14.34 9.16 -1.62
C GLN A 54 13.96 8.75 -0.21
N THR A 55 14.49 9.47 0.78
CA THR A 55 14.17 9.25 2.19
C THR A 55 12.93 10.08 2.56
N PRO A 56 11.83 9.46 3.03
CA PRO A 56 10.67 10.18 3.54
C PRO A 56 11.07 11.07 4.72
N LYS A 57 10.64 12.32 4.72
CA LYS A 57 10.90 13.26 5.82
C LYS A 57 9.89 13.04 6.93
N LYS A 58 10.34 12.66 8.13
CA LYS A 58 9.47 12.53 9.32
C LYS A 58 8.80 13.87 9.64
N HIS A 59 7.50 13.82 9.94
CA HIS A 59 6.71 15.00 10.29
C HIS A 59 7.18 15.56 11.66
N PRO A 60 7.28 16.89 11.82
CA PRO A 60 7.72 17.50 13.08
C PRO A 60 6.80 17.19 14.26
N ASP A 61 5.49 17.04 14.02
CA ASP A 61 4.49 16.73 15.06
C ASP A 61 4.41 15.23 15.41
N ASN A 62 5.38 14.43 14.98
CA ASN A 62 5.41 13.03 15.32
C ASN A 62 5.58 12.79 16.84
N PRO A 63 4.87 11.79 17.41
CA PRO A 63 3.91 10.90 16.76
C PRO A 63 2.54 11.57 16.50
N VAL A 64 2.01 11.43 15.29
CA VAL A 64 0.69 11.98 14.89
C VAL A 64 -0.49 11.24 15.52
N ILE A 65 -0.33 9.98 15.92
CA ILE A 65 -1.25 9.29 16.83
C ILE A 65 -0.48 8.85 18.07
N ALA A 66 -0.58 9.64 19.13
CA ALA A 66 0.08 9.38 20.40
C ALA A 66 -0.58 8.26 21.20
N ARG A 67 0.19 7.70 22.13
CA ARG A 67 -0.29 6.76 23.16
C ARG A 67 -1.36 7.41 24.04
N GLY A 68 -2.33 6.63 24.45
CA GLY A 68 -3.30 7.07 25.46
C GLY A 68 -2.65 7.29 26.82
N ALA A 69 -3.26 8.13 27.64
CA ALA A 69 -2.80 8.38 29.01
C ALA A 69 -3.29 7.29 29.99
N GLY A 70 -2.57 7.11 31.09
CA GLY A 70 -2.98 6.25 32.20
C GLY A 70 -3.22 4.79 31.77
N GLN A 71 -4.45 4.32 31.95
CA GLN A 71 -4.89 2.94 31.65
C GLN A 71 -5.70 2.84 30.34
N ALA A 72 -5.59 3.83 29.46
CA ALA A 72 -6.17 3.73 28.13
C ALA A 72 -5.73 2.43 27.43
N ALA A 73 -6.61 1.84 26.63
CA ALA A 73 -6.34 0.57 25.95
C ALA A 73 -5.14 0.63 24.99
N ASP A 74 -4.70 1.83 24.60
CA ASP A 74 -3.55 2.08 23.75
C ASP A 74 -2.43 2.87 24.46
N SER A 75 -2.37 2.79 25.80
CA SER A 75 -1.35 3.52 26.58
C SER A 75 0.06 2.95 26.46
N HIS A 76 0.23 1.74 25.89
CA HIS A 76 1.52 1.09 25.68
C HIS A 76 1.88 0.93 24.20
N ARG A 77 0.96 0.44 23.36
CA ARG A 77 1.19 0.27 21.92
C ARG A 77 0.02 0.70 21.06
N LEU A 78 0.38 1.35 19.95
CA LEU A 78 -0.42 1.50 18.74
C LEU A 78 0.41 0.94 17.59
N SER A 79 -0.13 -0.01 16.84
CA SER A 79 0.59 -0.64 15.73
C SER A 79 -0.37 -1.28 14.72
N TYR A 80 0.18 -1.96 13.70
CA TYR A 80 -0.58 -2.74 12.71
C TYR A 80 -1.76 -1.97 12.15
N THR A 81 -1.46 -0.80 11.60
CA THR A 81 -2.47 0.18 11.23
C THR A 81 -2.85 0.05 9.76
N SER A 82 -4.12 0.26 9.48
CA SER A 82 -4.68 0.49 8.14
C SER A 82 -5.28 1.89 8.08
N MET A 83 -5.03 2.62 6.99
CA MET A 83 -5.59 3.96 6.79
C MET A 83 -6.16 4.12 5.39
N PHE A 84 -7.38 4.65 5.29
CA PHE A 84 -8.06 4.89 4.02
C PHE A 84 -8.79 6.23 4.04
N PRO A 85 -8.76 6.97 2.91
CA PRO A 85 -9.59 8.14 2.76
C PRO A 85 -11.02 7.75 2.47
N GLU A 86 -11.94 8.40 3.16
CA GLU A 86 -13.37 8.26 2.95
C GLU A 86 -14.06 9.55 3.38
N ASP A 87 -15.01 10.04 2.58
CA ASP A 87 -15.83 11.22 2.89
C ASP A 87 -15.02 12.45 3.36
N GLY A 88 -13.88 12.71 2.70
CA GLY A 88 -13.04 13.89 2.95
C GLY A 88 -12.11 13.79 4.16
N LYS A 89 -12.08 12.66 4.87
CA LYS A 89 -11.18 12.41 6.00
C LYS A 89 -10.40 11.12 5.80
N LEU A 90 -9.33 10.92 6.57
CA LEU A 90 -8.73 9.62 6.78
C LEU A 90 -9.40 8.91 7.94
N ARG A 91 -9.64 7.62 7.74
CA ARG A 91 -10.06 6.65 8.76
C ARG A 91 -8.87 5.75 9.05
N ALA A 92 -8.61 5.45 10.31
CA ALA A 92 -7.56 4.56 10.75
C ALA A 92 -8.08 3.48 11.69
N TRP A 93 -7.63 2.25 11.47
CA TRP A 93 -7.82 1.11 12.35
C TRP A 93 -6.46 0.65 12.82
N TYR A 94 -6.28 0.49 14.13
CA TYR A 94 -4.99 0.14 14.71
C TYR A 94 -5.18 -0.84 15.85
N THR A 95 -4.18 -1.69 16.10
CA THR A 95 -4.18 -2.51 17.32
C THR A 95 -3.61 -1.71 18.48
N ALA A 96 -4.21 -1.91 19.64
CA ALA A 96 -4.01 -1.18 20.87
C ALA A 96 -3.61 -2.15 21.99
N MET A 97 -2.59 -1.81 22.78
CA MET A 97 -2.27 -2.51 24.02
C MET A 97 -2.04 -1.51 25.15
N LYS A 98 -2.62 -1.80 26.32
CA LYS A 98 -2.48 -0.98 27.55
C LYS A 98 -1.18 -1.28 28.29
N THR A 99 -0.76 -0.35 29.13
CA THR A 99 0.41 -0.51 30.01
C THR A 99 0.16 -1.63 31.02
N GLY A 100 1.16 -2.52 31.18
CA GLY A 100 1.01 -3.71 32.02
C GLY A 100 0.14 -4.82 31.40
N GLY A 101 -0.42 -4.57 30.21
CA GLY A 101 -1.11 -5.58 29.42
C GLY A 101 -0.15 -6.61 28.82
N THR A 102 -0.70 -7.77 28.53
CA THR A 102 -0.03 -8.85 27.80
C THR A 102 -0.53 -8.90 26.36
N TYR A 103 0.01 -9.83 25.56
CA TYR A 103 -0.50 -10.06 24.21
C TYR A 103 -2.03 -10.36 24.17
N LYS A 104 -2.63 -10.84 25.27
CA LYS A 104 -4.07 -11.12 25.36
C LYS A 104 -4.94 -9.88 25.54
N ASP A 105 -4.32 -8.76 25.92
CA ASP A 105 -5.01 -7.49 26.17
C ASP A 105 -5.13 -6.62 24.91
N HIS A 106 -4.79 -7.15 23.74
CA HIS A 106 -4.94 -6.40 22.50
C HIS A 106 -6.41 -6.10 22.20
N ALA A 107 -6.65 -4.88 21.73
CA ALA A 107 -7.91 -4.45 21.16
C ALA A 107 -7.66 -3.76 19.83
N VAL A 108 -8.72 -3.55 19.05
CA VAL A 108 -8.69 -2.74 17.84
C VAL A 108 -9.33 -1.40 18.14
N GLY A 109 -8.56 -0.33 17.96
CA GLY A 109 -9.00 1.05 18.07
C GLY A 109 -9.26 1.68 16.71
N TYR A 110 -10.00 2.78 16.74
CA TYR A 110 -10.36 3.55 15.56
C TYR A 110 -10.03 5.04 15.73
N ALA A 111 -9.52 5.69 14.69
CA ALA A 111 -9.25 7.12 14.68
C ALA A 111 -9.60 7.76 13.35
N GLU A 112 -9.81 9.07 13.35
CA GLU A 112 -10.13 9.85 12.16
C GLU A 112 -9.27 11.10 12.08
N SER A 113 -8.96 11.56 10.87
CA SER A 113 -8.24 12.82 10.69
C SER A 113 -8.71 13.56 9.43
N PRO A 114 -9.01 14.86 9.52
CA PRO A 114 -9.33 15.65 8.33
C PRO A 114 -8.09 15.91 7.45
N ASP A 115 -6.89 15.87 8.03
CA ASP A 115 -5.64 16.32 7.40
C ASP A 115 -4.49 15.28 7.47
N GLY A 116 -4.71 14.15 8.13
CA GLY A 116 -3.73 13.08 8.34
C GLY A 116 -2.64 13.39 9.37
N VAL A 117 -2.66 14.58 9.97
CA VAL A 117 -1.69 15.00 10.97
C VAL A 117 -2.37 15.06 12.34
N HIS A 118 -3.55 15.67 12.42
CA HIS A 118 -4.31 15.81 13.65
C HIS A 118 -5.38 14.72 13.71
N TRP A 119 -5.19 13.77 14.62
CA TRP A 119 -6.06 12.61 14.75
C TRP A 119 -7.00 12.72 15.94
N ILE A 120 -8.25 12.33 15.73
CA ILE A 120 -9.32 12.27 16.72
C ILE A 120 -9.64 10.80 16.97
N LYS A 121 -9.67 10.40 18.24
CA LYS A 121 -10.15 9.08 18.69
C LYS A 121 -11.60 9.23 19.15
N PRO A 122 -12.61 9.05 18.28
CA PRO A 122 -14.01 9.31 18.65
C PRO A 122 -14.48 8.30 19.71
N LYS A 123 -15.30 8.74 20.66
CA LYS A 123 -15.97 7.86 21.61
C LYS A 123 -17.09 7.13 20.89
N LEU A 124 -16.82 5.92 20.45
CA LEU A 124 -17.76 5.09 19.68
C LEU A 124 -18.65 4.23 20.58
N ASP A 125 -18.17 3.95 21.80
CA ASP A 125 -18.89 3.20 22.84
C ASP A 125 -19.43 1.83 22.35
N ARG A 126 -18.74 1.22 21.38
CA ARG A 126 -19.11 -0.06 20.75
C ARG A 126 -18.67 -1.26 21.58
N LEU A 127 -17.43 -1.23 22.07
CA LEU A 127 -16.87 -2.29 22.91
C LEU A 127 -16.89 -1.90 24.40
N GLU A 128 -16.48 -0.67 24.72
CA GLU A 128 -16.43 -0.14 26.09
C GLU A 128 -16.90 1.33 26.09
N PRO A 129 -17.70 1.76 27.08
CA PRO A 129 -18.11 3.16 27.21
C PRO A 129 -16.93 4.12 27.37
N GLY A 130 -17.02 5.28 26.72
CA GLY A 130 -16.00 6.32 26.69
C GLY A 130 -14.81 6.03 25.76
N THR A 131 -14.86 4.99 24.92
CA THR A 131 -13.71 4.53 24.14
C THR A 131 -13.96 4.49 22.64
N ASN A 132 -12.87 4.41 21.87
CA ASN A 132 -12.85 4.25 20.42
C ASN A 132 -12.60 2.79 19.98
N LEU A 133 -12.85 1.83 20.87
CA LEU A 133 -12.53 0.41 20.64
C LEU A 133 -13.67 -0.32 19.91
N LEU A 134 -13.28 -1.22 19.01
CA LEU A 134 -14.18 -1.97 18.13
C LEU A 134 -14.23 -3.47 18.48
N LEU A 135 -13.09 -4.09 18.77
CA LEU A 135 -13.01 -5.52 19.11
C LEU A 135 -11.82 -5.84 20.02
N ARG A 136 -11.88 -6.98 20.73
CA ARG A 136 -10.76 -7.55 21.51
C ARG A 136 -10.13 -8.73 20.80
N GLY A 137 -8.83 -8.93 21.02
CA GLY A 137 -8.14 -10.18 20.74
C GLY A 137 -7.06 -10.09 19.64
N PRO A 138 -7.33 -9.52 18.45
CA PRO A 138 -6.35 -9.56 17.39
C PRO A 138 -5.08 -8.78 17.71
N ILE A 139 -3.93 -9.42 17.48
CA ILE A 139 -2.60 -8.81 17.61
C ILE A 139 -2.22 -8.02 16.35
N THR A 140 -2.74 -8.45 15.20
CA THR A 140 -2.68 -7.72 13.93
C THR A 140 -4.09 -7.53 13.40
N PHE A 141 -4.39 -6.35 12.85
CA PHE A 141 -5.71 -6.06 12.29
C PHE A 141 -5.58 -5.14 11.08
N VAL A 142 -5.66 -5.72 9.88
CA VAL A 142 -5.41 -5.02 8.62
C VAL A 142 -6.68 -4.93 7.83
N VAL A 143 -7.23 -3.71 7.76
CA VAL A 143 -8.44 -3.37 7.01
C VAL A 143 -8.09 -3.00 5.57
N VAL A 144 -8.94 -3.39 4.63
CA VAL A 144 -9.01 -2.86 3.25
C VAL A 144 -10.46 -2.66 2.81
N PRO A 145 -10.76 -1.66 1.96
CA PRO A 145 -12.05 -1.57 1.26
C PRO A 145 -12.30 -2.84 0.45
N ASP A 146 -13.54 -3.31 0.46
CA ASP A 146 -13.97 -4.44 -0.36
C ASP A 146 -14.69 -3.93 -1.62
N GLU A 147 -13.94 -3.77 -2.69
CA GLU A 147 -14.46 -3.33 -3.99
C GLU A 147 -15.31 -4.40 -4.69
N THR A 148 -15.36 -5.64 -4.17
CA THR A 148 -16.18 -6.72 -4.75
C THR A 148 -17.65 -6.65 -4.33
N VAL A 149 -17.95 -5.87 -3.28
CA VAL A 149 -19.30 -5.69 -2.74
C VAL A 149 -19.82 -4.31 -3.13
N PRO A 150 -21.01 -4.20 -3.75
CA PRO A 150 -21.59 -2.91 -4.07
C PRO A 150 -21.81 -2.03 -2.83
N GLY A 151 -21.40 -0.77 -2.93
CA GLY A 151 -21.51 0.19 -1.83
C GLY A 151 -20.30 0.16 -0.89
N LYS A 152 -20.48 0.68 0.32
CA LYS A 152 -19.42 0.69 1.33
C LYS A 152 -19.31 -0.70 1.96
N ALA A 153 -18.12 -1.28 1.85
CA ALA A 153 -17.78 -2.55 2.45
C ALA A 153 -16.28 -2.62 2.71
N TYR A 154 -15.91 -3.43 3.69
CA TYR A 154 -14.55 -3.61 4.17
C TYR A 154 -14.31 -5.08 4.48
N ARG A 155 -13.07 -5.51 4.25
CA ARG A 155 -12.52 -6.74 4.83
C ARG A 155 -11.39 -6.41 5.79
N ALA A 156 -11.23 -7.25 6.80
CA ALA A 156 -10.10 -7.17 7.71
C ALA A 156 -9.45 -8.53 7.91
N LEU A 157 -8.13 -8.56 7.77
CA LEU A 157 -7.30 -9.64 8.29
C LEU A 157 -7.12 -9.43 9.80
N ALA A 158 -7.50 -10.42 10.60
CA ALA A 158 -7.26 -10.44 12.04
C ALA A 158 -6.32 -11.59 12.40
N GLY A 159 -5.12 -11.27 12.87
CA GLY A 159 -4.14 -12.24 13.37
C GLY A 159 -4.25 -12.46 14.87
N PHE A 160 -4.02 -13.69 15.33
CA PHE A 160 -4.11 -14.06 16.75
C PHE A 160 -2.81 -14.64 17.26
N PHE A 161 -2.54 -14.49 18.56
CA PHE A 161 -1.36 -15.07 19.17
C PHE A 161 -1.49 -16.59 19.24
N ARG A 162 -0.38 -17.28 18.95
CA ARG A 162 -0.33 -18.74 18.79
C ARG A 162 -0.85 -19.53 19.99
N ALA A 163 -0.64 -19.07 21.22
CA ALA A 163 -1.12 -19.78 22.41
C ALA A 163 -2.65 -19.79 22.52
N ASP A 164 -3.33 -18.87 21.84
CA ASP A 164 -4.79 -18.79 21.76
C ASP A 164 -5.32 -19.57 20.54
N VAL A 165 -4.43 -19.94 19.61
CA VAL A 165 -4.67 -20.91 18.54
C VAL A 165 -4.59 -22.31 19.14
N GLY A 166 -5.70 -22.78 19.72
CA GLY A 166 -5.79 -24.13 20.28
C GLY A 166 -5.35 -25.21 19.30
N THR A 167 -4.84 -26.34 19.80
CA THR A 167 -4.77 -27.57 18.99
C THR A 167 -6.18 -27.87 18.46
N PRO A 168 -6.34 -28.45 17.24
CA PRO A 168 -7.65 -28.73 16.64
C PRO A 168 -8.64 -29.52 17.49
N ALA A 169 -8.22 -30.04 18.65
CA ALA A 169 -9.03 -30.77 19.62
C ALA A 169 -9.59 -29.91 20.80
N ALA A 170 -9.33 -28.61 20.87
CA ALA A 170 -9.92 -27.74 21.89
C ALA A 170 -11.33 -27.30 21.45
N LYS A 171 -12.34 -27.69 22.25
CA LYS A 171 -13.78 -27.53 22.00
C LYS A 171 -14.19 -26.15 21.44
N GLY A 172 -14.73 -26.14 20.22
CA GLY A 172 -15.73 -25.16 19.78
C GLY A 172 -15.23 -23.84 19.15
N GLN A 173 -13.93 -23.55 19.17
CA GLN A 173 -13.35 -22.46 18.38
C GLN A 173 -12.07 -22.98 17.72
N SER A 174 -12.09 -23.14 16.40
CA SER A 174 -10.89 -23.50 15.66
C SER A 174 -9.85 -22.40 15.85
N GLY A 175 -8.73 -22.75 16.48
CA GLY A 175 -7.56 -21.89 16.57
C GLY A 175 -7.10 -21.55 15.16
N ALA A 176 -7.14 -20.28 14.79
CA ALA A 176 -6.72 -19.79 13.49
C ALA A 176 -5.56 -18.82 13.69
N THR A 177 -4.48 -18.99 12.93
CA THR A 177 -3.38 -18.03 12.92
C THR A 177 -3.85 -16.66 12.44
N PHE A 178 -4.78 -16.67 11.48
CA PHE A 178 -5.56 -15.49 11.13
C PHE A 178 -6.98 -15.85 10.68
N LYS A 179 -7.87 -14.85 10.72
CA LYS A 179 -9.24 -14.89 10.18
C LYS A 179 -9.49 -13.67 9.30
N VAL A 180 -10.46 -13.77 8.39
CA VAL A 180 -11.01 -12.62 7.68
C VAL A 180 -12.33 -12.22 8.32
N LEU A 181 -12.52 -10.92 8.53
CA LEU A 181 -13.75 -10.31 8.99
C LEU A 181 -14.31 -9.42 7.89
N THR A 182 -15.62 -9.24 7.88
CA THR A 182 -16.31 -8.33 6.97
C THR A 182 -16.99 -7.21 7.75
N SER A 183 -17.18 -6.05 7.12
CA SER A 183 -17.91 -4.92 7.68
C SER A 183 -18.54 -4.07 6.59
N LYS A 184 -19.75 -3.56 6.84
CA LYS A 184 -20.43 -2.61 5.93
C LYS A 184 -20.07 -1.15 6.22
N ASP A 185 -19.68 -0.83 7.45
CA ASP A 185 -19.40 0.53 7.90
C ASP A 185 -17.94 0.73 8.33
N GLY A 186 -17.16 -0.35 8.43
CA GLY A 186 -15.81 -0.37 8.98
C GLY A 186 -15.76 -0.23 10.51
N LEU A 187 -16.89 -0.24 11.21
CA LEU A 187 -16.96 -0.07 12.67
C LEU A 187 -17.53 -1.32 13.35
N SER A 188 -18.51 -1.97 12.74
CA SER A 188 -19.10 -3.23 13.17
C SER A 188 -18.53 -4.37 12.34
N TRP A 189 -17.89 -5.33 12.99
CA TRP A 189 -17.16 -6.41 12.33
C TRP A 189 -17.80 -7.77 12.59
N GLU A 190 -18.03 -8.52 11.53
CA GLU A 190 -18.57 -9.87 11.57
C GLU A 190 -17.47 -10.86 11.17
N PHE A 191 -17.33 -11.93 11.95
CA PHE A 191 -16.40 -13.01 11.62
C PHE A 191 -16.94 -13.81 10.44
N ASP A 192 -16.09 -14.03 9.44
CA ASP A 192 -16.39 -15.06 8.45
C ASP A 192 -16.21 -16.44 9.13
N PRO A 193 -17.27 -17.27 9.19
CA PRO A 193 -17.20 -18.56 9.88
C PRO A 193 -16.33 -19.58 9.15
N GLN A 194 -16.03 -19.41 7.86
CA GLN A 194 -15.27 -20.36 7.07
C GLN A 194 -14.48 -19.62 5.98
N PRO A 195 -13.14 -19.48 6.07
CA PRO A 195 -12.23 -20.23 6.92
C PRO A 195 -11.20 -19.40 7.69
N ALA A 196 -10.78 -20.08 8.74
CA ALA A 196 -9.63 -19.80 9.55
C ALA A 196 -8.41 -20.53 8.94
N ILE A 197 -7.37 -19.82 8.52
CA ILE A 197 -6.09 -20.49 8.20
C ILE A 197 -5.36 -20.78 9.51
N SER A 198 -5.20 -22.07 9.81
CA SER A 198 -4.38 -22.56 10.92
C SER A 198 -2.98 -22.96 10.42
N VAL A 199 -2.15 -21.97 10.08
CA VAL A 199 -0.76 -22.22 9.66
C VAL A 199 0.19 -21.85 10.79
N ARG A 200 1.03 -22.79 11.20
CA ARG A 200 2.00 -22.55 12.27
C ARG A 200 3.10 -21.60 11.78
N HIS A 201 3.48 -20.65 12.63
CA HIS A 201 4.61 -19.72 12.41
C HIS A 201 4.46 -18.82 11.18
N PHE A 202 3.22 -18.43 10.86
CA PHE A 202 2.93 -17.39 9.91
C PHE A 202 2.48 -16.14 10.65
N GLU A 203 3.22 -15.04 10.52
CA GLU A 203 2.85 -13.76 11.14
C GLU A 203 2.33 -12.85 10.02
N ALA A 204 1.00 -12.71 9.95
CA ALA A 204 0.31 -12.10 8.82
C ALA A 204 0.12 -10.58 9.00
N TYR A 205 0.31 -9.83 7.91
CA TYR A 205 0.05 -8.39 7.86
C TYR A 205 -0.65 -8.00 6.56
N GLY A 206 0.04 -8.10 5.41
CA GLY A 206 -0.48 -7.54 4.16
C GLY A 206 -1.77 -8.22 3.73
N LEU A 207 -2.80 -7.44 3.39
CA LEU A 207 -4.02 -7.92 2.73
C LEU A 207 -4.27 -7.06 1.48
N PHE A 208 -4.46 -7.67 0.32
CA PHE A 208 -4.86 -6.94 -0.88
C PHE A 208 -5.73 -7.79 -1.80
N HIS A 209 -6.46 -7.11 -2.69
CA HIS A 209 -7.26 -7.73 -3.73
C HIS A 209 -6.79 -7.19 -5.08
N ARG A 210 -6.42 -8.08 -6.00
CA ARG A 210 -5.94 -7.72 -7.34
C ARG A 210 -6.32 -8.82 -8.32
N ASN A 211 -6.68 -8.44 -9.54
CA ASN A 211 -7.05 -9.40 -10.60
C ASN A 211 -8.16 -10.38 -10.19
N ARG A 212 -9.10 -9.94 -9.33
CA ARG A 212 -10.19 -10.76 -8.77
C ARG A 212 -9.73 -11.84 -7.78
N GLU A 213 -8.52 -11.71 -7.26
CA GLU A 213 -7.93 -12.63 -6.29
C GLU A 213 -7.51 -11.87 -5.02
N TRP A 214 -7.65 -12.54 -3.89
CA TRP A 214 -7.25 -12.07 -2.57
C TRP A 214 -5.92 -12.68 -2.16
N TRP A 215 -5.10 -11.86 -1.54
CA TRP A 215 -3.78 -12.26 -1.07
C TRP A 215 -3.54 -11.79 0.36
N VAL A 216 -3.02 -12.69 1.18
CA VAL A 216 -2.49 -12.38 2.51
C VAL A 216 -0.99 -12.59 2.51
N LEU A 217 -0.25 -11.55 2.86
CA LEU A 217 1.20 -11.56 3.00
C LEU A 217 1.59 -11.61 4.48
N GLY A 218 2.69 -12.31 4.75
CA GLY A 218 3.28 -12.36 6.09
C GLY A 218 4.67 -12.98 6.03
N GLN A 219 5.31 -13.15 7.19
CA GLN A 219 6.55 -13.92 7.25
C GLN A 219 6.33 -15.34 7.71
N GLY A 220 7.09 -16.24 7.10
CA GLY A 220 7.38 -17.59 7.57
C GLY A 220 8.85 -17.70 7.98
N VAL A 221 9.18 -18.68 8.81
CA VAL A 221 10.55 -18.96 9.27
C VAL A 221 10.86 -20.46 9.22
N SER A 222 12.09 -20.82 8.88
CA SER A 222 12.57 -22.21 8.95
C SER A 222 12.53 -22.74 10.40
N PRO A 223 12.20 -24.03 10.64
CA PRO A 223 11.95 -25.11 9.67
C PRO A 223 10.48 -25.25 9.22
N TYR A 224 9.61 -24.29 9.55
CA TYR A 224 8.19 -24.38 9.16
C TYR A 224 7.96 -24.00 7.70
N PHE A 225 8.87 -23.18 7.18
CA PHE A 225 8.88 -22.73 5.81
C PHE A 225 10.26 -22.98 5.21
N HIS A 226 10.30 -23.42 3.96
CA HIS A 226 11.54 -23.64 3.19
C HIS A 226 11.48 -22.92 1.85
N LEU A 227 12.66 -22.62 1.30
CA LEU A 227 12.74 -22.17 -0.10
C LEU A 227 12.34 -23.33 -1.03
N PRO A 228 11.98 -23.05 -2.30
CA PRO A 228 11.60 -24.09 -3.25
C PRO A 228 12.65 -25.20 -3.45
N ASP A 229 13.93 -24.90 -3.22
CA ASP A 229 15.04 -25.85 -3.29
C ASP A 229 15.25 -26.67 -1.99
N GLY A 230 14.37 -26.51 -1.00
CA GLY A 230 14.41 -27.20 0.28
C GLY A 230 15.41 -26.60 1.28
N LYS A 231 16.18 -25.57 0.92
CA LYS A 231 17.13 -24.96 1.86
C LYS A 231 16.41 -24.19 2.98
N ALA A 232 16.98 -24.31 4.17
CA ALA A 232 16.61 -23.47 5.30
C ALA A 232 16.92 -22.00 5.00
N HIS A 233 16.06 -21.11 5.49
CA HIS A 233 16.20 -19.65 5.40
C HIS A 233 15.77 -18.99 6.71
N GLY A 234 16.05 -17.69 6.86
CA GLY A 234 15.60 -16.89 8.01
C GLY A 234 14.09 -16.61 7.99
N ARG A 235 13.69 -15.35 8.08
CA ARG A 235 12.31 -14.92 7.81
C ARG A 235 12.14 -14.56 6.34
N VAL A 236 11.09 -15.10 5.72
CA VAL A 236 10.77 -14.93 4.29
C VAL A 236 9.34 -14.49 4.13
N MET A 237 9.10 -13.61 3.16
CA MET A 237 7.75 -13.21 2.80
C MET A 237 7.05 -14.36 2.08
N TYR A 238 5.96 -14.82 2.68
CA TYR A 238 5.06 -15.82 2.15
C TYR A 238 3.69 -15.22 1.85
N GLY A 239 3.04 -15.74 0.81
CA GLY A 239 1.69 -15.36 0.39
C GLY A 239 0.72 -16.54 0.45
N PHE A 240 -0.45 -16.31 1.03
CA PHE A 240 -1.64 -17.13 0.84
C PHE A 240 -2.54 -16.46 -0.19
N HIS A 241 -3.06 -17.26 -1.11
CA HIS A 241 -3.97 -16.82 -2.16
C HIS A 241 -5.38 -17.38 -1.90
N SER A 242 -6.40 -16.63 -2.30
CA SER A 242 -7.80 -17.02 -2.26
C SER A 242 -8.59 -16.34 -3.40
N PRO A 243 -9.47 -17.05 -4.12
CA PRO A 243 -10.32 -16.41 -5.13
C PRO A 243 -11.49 -15.59 -4.53
N ASP A 244 -11.83 -15.78 -3.26
CA ASP A 244 -13.07 -15.26 -2.64
C ASP A 244 -12.87 -14.69 -1.22
N ALA A 245 -11.61 -14.64 -0.74
CA ALA A 245 -11.22 -14.36 0.65
C ALA A 245 -11.79 -15.35 1.69
N VAL A 246 -12.41 -16.42 1.19
CA VAL A 246 -12.99 -17.52 1.94
C VAL A 246 -12.05 -18.69 1.70
N SER A 247 -12.15 -19.42 0.60
CA SER A 247 -11.28 -20.57 0.34
C SER A 247 -9.82 -20.15 0.11
N TRP A 248 -8.91 -20.51 1.01
CA TRP A 248 -7.48 -20.19 0.86
C TRP A 248 -6.67 -21.42 0.46
N ASP A 249 -5.62 -21.18 -0.34
CA ASP A 249 -4.61 -22.19 -0.66
C ASP A 249 -4.03 -22.77 0.64
N LEU A 250 -3.88 -24.10 0.70
CA LEU A 250 -3.34 -24.76 1.89
C LEU A 250 -1.85 -24.46 2.10
N TYR A 251 -1.10 -24.30 1.00
CA TYR A 251 0.34 -24.09 1.03
C TYR A 251 0.68 -22.68 0.54
N PRO A 252 1.42 -21.91 1.35
CA PRO A 252 1.82 -20.57 0.96
C PRO A 252 2.93 -20.59 -0.09
N LYS A 253 2.98 -19.54 -0.90
CA LYS A 253 4.02 -19.33 -1.91
C LYS A 253 5.14 -18.46 -1.32
N PRO A 254 6.43 -18.83 -1.43
CA PRO A 254 7.52 -17.90 -1.13
C PRO A 254 7.52 -16.79 -2.18
N LEU A 255 7.46 -15.53 -1.73
CA LEU A 255 7.33 -14.37 -2.63
C LEU A 255 8.59 -13.51 -2.65
N PHE A 256 9.23 -13.29 -1.51
CA PHE A 256 10.44 -12.49 -1.42
C PHE A 256 11.31 -12.88 -0.22
N HIS A 257 12.62 -12.91 -0.42
CA HIS A 257 13.59 -13.14 0.64
C HIS A 257 14.88 -12.40 0.42
N TYR A 258 15.56 -12.04 1.52
CA TYR A 258 16.95 -11.62 1.45
C TYR A 258 17.87 -12.82 1.23
N PRO A 259 19.06 -12.61 0.65
CA PRO A 259 20.11 -13.62 0.61
C PRO A 259 20.43 -14.11 2.02
N ILE A 260 20.52 -15.43 2.19
CA ILE A 260 20.91 -16.00 3.48
C ILE A 260 22.42 -15.86 3.69
N ASN A 261 22.83 -15.46 4.89
CA ASN A 261 24.21 -15.68 5.33
C ASN A 261 24.33 -17.11 5.88
N PRO A 262 25.09 -18.02 5.23
CA PRO A 262 25.16 -19.42 5.66
C PRO A 262 25.85 -19.60 7.02
N TYR A 263 26.68 -18.63 7.44
CA TYR A 263 27.46 -18.68 8.68
C TYR A 263 26.77 -17.96 9.84
N PHE A 264 26.07 -16.86 9.56
CA PHE A 264 25.43 -16.00 10.57
C PHE A 264 23.97 -15.73 10.21
N ARG A 265 23.16 -16.79 10.13
CA ARG A 265 21.75 -16.70 9.70
C ARG A 265 20.94 -15.68 10.51
N GLU A 266 21.14 -15.66 11.83
CA GLU A 266 20.45 -14.73 12.73
C GLU A 266 21.02 -13.31 12.66
N ALA A 267 22.23 -13.08 12.16
CA ALA A 267 22.80 -11.73 12.06
C ALA A 267 22.47 -11.05 10.72
N ALA A 268 22.04 -11.81 9.71
CA ALA A 268 21.70 -11.29 8.40
C ALA A 268 20.37 -10.55 8.42
N LEU A 269 20.20 -9.64 7.45
CA LEU A 269 18.93 -8.97 7.20
C LEU A 269 17.86 -9.99 6.81
N GLN A 270 16.69 -9.89 7.43
CA GLN A 270 15.55 -10.77 7.14
C GLN A 270 14.27 -9.97 6.91
N ASN A 271 13.27 -10.60 6.31
CA ASN A 271 11.96 -9.99 6.14
C ASN A 271 11.17 -10.00 7.47
N HIS A 272 10.38 -8.96 7.72
CA HIS A 272 9.42 -8.94 8.81
C HIS A 272 8.05 -8.49 8.31
N MET A 273 7.00 -9.24 8.65
CA MET A 273 5.60 -8.97 8.34
C MET A 273 5.24 -9.04 6.85
N GLY A 274 6.05 -9.69 6.02
CA GLY A 274 5.85 -9.67 4.57
C GLY A 274 6.02 -8.25 4.05
N ALA A 275 4.98 -7.73 3.38
CA ALA A 275 4.92 -6.35 2.92
C ALA A 275 3.52 -5.75 3.13
N ALA A 276 3.48 -4.45 3.42
CA ALA A 276 2.30 -3.62 3.17
C ALA A 276 2.20 -3.33 1.68
N VAL A 277 0.99 -3.29 1.13
CA VAL A 277 0.77 -3.23 -0.32
C VAL A 277 -0.11 -2.05 -0.68
N TRP A 278 0.40 -1.21 -1.58
CA TRP A 278 -0.34 -0.12 -2.20
C TRP A 278 -0.53 -0.36 -3.69
N ASP A 279 -1.77 -0.63 -4.09
CA ASP A 279 -2.12 -0.83 -5.49
C ASP A 279 -2.23 0.52 -6.24
N ARG A 280 -1.34 0.75 -7.21
CA ARG A 280 -1.35 1.92 -8.12
C ARG A 280 -2.01 1.60 -9.46
N GLY A 281 -2.88 0.61 -9.51
CA GLY A 281 -3.57 0.09 -10.69
C GLY A 281 -2.64 -0.79 -11.53
N ARG A 282 -1.58 -0.20 -12.09
CA ARG A 282 -0.63 -0.93 -12.95
C ARG A 282 0.41 -1.73 -12.14
N VAL A 283 0.88 -1.16 -11.04
CA VAL A 283 1.97 -1.70 -10.22
C VAL A 283 1.57 -1.66 -8.75
N LEU A 284 1.97 -2.68 -8.00
CA LEU A 284 1.91 -2.72 -6.55
C LEU A 284 3.19 -2.14 -5.98
N ILE A 285 3.07 -1.20 -5.05
CA ILE A 285 4.19 -0.71 -4.24
C ILE A 285 4.17 -1.43 -2.90
N GLY A 286 5.28 -2.07 -2.55
CA GLY A 286 5.49 -2.78 -1.30
C GLY A 286 6.32 -1.97 -0.33
N LEU A 287 5.84 -1.83 0.92
CA LEU A 287 6.68 -1.41 2.04
C LEU A 287 7.11 -2.66 2.79
N LEU A 288 8.41 -2.92 2.81
CA LEU A 288 8.99 -4.19 3.27
C LEU A 288 9.65 -4.01 4.64
N GLY A 289 9.37 -4.91 5.59
CA GLY A 289 10.02 -4.89 6.90
C GLY A 289 11.43 -5.46 6.81
N GLN A 290 12.43 -4.62 7.04
CA GLN A 290 13.84 -4.98 7.13
C GLN A 290 14.18 -5.23 8.59
N PHE A 291 14.58 -6.45 8.95
CA PHE A 291 14.70 -6.89 10.35
C PHE A 291 16.07 -7.51 10.63
N TRP A 292 16.81 -6.98 11.60
CA TRP A 292 18.13 -7.48 11.97
C TRP A 292 18.57 -7.00 13.38
N PRO A 293 19.48 -7.72 14.05
CA PRO A 293 19.61 -9.17 13.92
C PRO A 293 18.28 -9.85 14.27
N ALA A 294 18.10 -11.08 13.83
CA ALA A 294 16.91 -11.84 14.16
C ALA A 294 16.85 -12.27 15.62
N GLY A 295 15.63 -12.27 16.17
CA GLY A 295 15.35 -12.66 17.54
C GLY A 295 14.24 -11.83 18.20
N PHE A 296 14.09 -12.02 19.50
CA PHE A 296 13.15 -11.28 20.33
C PHE A 296 13.93 -10.57 21.44
N SER A 297 14.39 -9.35 21.17
CA SER A 297 15.16 -8.56 22.13
C SER A 297 15.05 -7.07 21.85
N ALA A 298 15.45 -6.26 22.84
CA ALA A 298 15.53 -4.81 22.70
C ALA A 298 16.61 -4.34 21.72
N GLY A 299 17.56 -5.21 21.34
CA GLY A 299 18.65 -4.89 20.39
C GLY A 299 18.30 -5.16 18.92
N VAL A 300 17.13 -5.73 18.65
CA VAL A 300 16.64 -5.90 17.28
C VAL A 300 16.24 -4.54 16.71
N GLN A 301 16.67 -4.28 15.48
CA GLN A 301 16.30 -3.10 14.70
C GLN A 301 15.36 -3.49 13.57
N MET A 302 14.50 -2.53 13.22
CA MET A 302 13.64 -2.64 12.04
C MET A 302 13.62 -1.33 11.27
N SER A 303 13.77 -1.45 9.95
CA SER A 303 13.55 -0.36 8.98
C SER A 303 12.51 -0.77 7.95
N ILE A 304 12.10 0.19 7.12
CA ILE A 304 11.19 -0.07 6.01
C ILE A 304 11.98 0.06 4.70
N GLY A 305 12.02 -1.01 3.92
CA GLY A 305 12.51 -1.04 2.54
C GLY A 305 11.38 -0.82 1.53
N LEU A 306 11.76 -0.68 0.26
CA LEU A 306 10.84 -0.46 -0.86
C LEU A 306 10.90 -1.66 -1.81
N THR A 307 9.74 -2.21 -2.18
CA THR A 307 9.63 -3.20 -3.25
C THR A 307 8.51 -2.82 -4.22
N TYR A 308 8.46 -3.46 -5.37
CA TYR A 308 7.31 -3.39 -6.27
C TYR A 308 7.04 -4.72 -6.95
N SER A 309 5.81 -4.88 -7.44
CA SER A 309 5.34 -6.08 -8.14
C SER A 309 4.24 -5.74 -9.13
N TYR A 310 4.13 -6.50 -10.22
CA TYR A 310 3.05 -6.34 -11.21
C TYR A 310 1.85 -7.25 -10.93
N ASP A 311 2.11 -8.40 -10.35
CA ASP A 311 1.17 -9.50 -10.16
C ASP A 311 0.93 -9.86 -8.68
N GLY A 312 1.74 -9.33 -7.76
CA GLY A 312 1.71 -9.66 -6.34
C GLY A 312 2.46 -10.94 -5.98
N ILE A 313 3.10 -11.60 -6.96
CA ILE A 313 3.81 -12.87 -6.81
C ILE A 313 5.33 -12.63 -6.94
N GLU A 314 5.74 -11.96 -8.02
CA GLU A 314 7.14 -11.61 -8.26
C GLU A 314 7.42 -10.20 -7.74
N TRP A 315 8.31 -10.10 -6.74
CA TRP A 315 8.64 -8.84 -6.08
C TRP A 315 10.10 -8.46 -6.33
N THR A 316 10.30 -7.20 -6.74
CA THR A 316 11.61 -6.60 -6.98
C THR A 316 11.90 -5.55 -5.92
N GLU A 317 13.11 -5.60 -5.33
CA GLU A 317 13.64 -4.52 -4.48
C GLU A 317 14.56 -3.64 -5.36
N PRO A 318 14.14 -2.43 -5.78
CA PRO A 318 14.94 -1.58 -6.68
C PRO A 318 16.24 -1.08 -6.04
N PHE A 319 16.31 -1.07 -4.70
CA PHE A 319 17.50 -0.71 -3.94
C PHE A 319 17.81 -1.82 -2.93
N PRO A 320 18.50 -2.89 -3.36
CA PRO A 320 18.72 -4.08 -2.55
C PRO A 320 19.24 -3.75 -1.14
N GLN A 321 18.55 -4.26 -0.12
CA GLN A 321 18.90 -4.11 1.30
C GLN A 321 19.02 -2.66 1.80
N THR A 322 18.52 -1.68 1.04
CA THR A 322 18.64 -0.26 1.39
C THR A 322 17.34 0.21 2.02
N PRO A 323 17.35 0.71 3.27
CA PRO A 323 16.15 1.20 3.93
C PRO A 323 15.67 2.51 3.30
N GLN A 324 14.37 2.58 3.01
CA GLN A 324 13.69 3.81 2.67
C GLN A 324 13.39 4.66 3.91
N LEU A 325 12.99 4.03 5.04
CA LEU A 325 12.77 4.73 6.30
C LEU A 325 13.49 4.02 7.45
N LEU A 326 14.28 4.81 8.19
CA LEU A 326 15.05 4.37 9.36
C LEU A 326 14.36 4.77 10.70
N PRO A 327 14.67 4.06 11.79
CA PRO A 327 14.39 4.52 13.15
C PRO A 327 14.91 5.93 13.44
N GLY A 328 14.33 6.59 14.44
CA GLY A 328 14.79 7.88 14.92
C GLY A 328 16.16 7.81 15.60
N PRO A 329 16.79 8.96 15.89
CA PRO A 329 18.00 8.99 16.69
C PRO A 329 17.75 8.41 18.09
N ALA A 330 18.81 7.95 18.76
CA ALA A 330 18.72 7.40 20.11
C ALA A 330 17.95 8.32 21.08
N GLY A 331 16.99 7.76 21.82
CA GLY A 331 16.13 8.50 22.75
C GLY A 331 14.87 9.10 22.12
N ALA A 332 14.72 9.09 20.79
CA ALA A 332 13.46 9.41 20.13
C ALA A 332 12.39 8.35 20.43
N TRP A 333 11.12 8.74 20.30
CA TRP A 333 9.98 7.84 20.54
C TRP A 333 9.90 6.66 19.55
N ASP A 334 10.61 6.74 18.43
CA ASP A 334 10.73 5.74 17.37
C ASP A 334 12.19 5.28 17.14
N SER A 335 13.04 5.35 18.18
CA SER A 335 14.49 5.09 18.04
C SER A 335 14.88 3.62 17.88
N GLY A 336 14.00 2.68 18.23
CA GLY A 336 14.29 1.25 18.18
C GLY A 336 13.94 0.62 16.83
N CYS A 337 12.66 0.67 16.48
CA CYS A 337 12.12 0.04 15.28
C CYS A 337 11.10 0.93 14.58
N VAL A 338 11.03 0.84 13.26
CA VAL A 338 9.88 1.31 12.47
C VAL A 338 9.27 0.16 11.68
N ILE A 339 7.95 0.03 11.75
CA ILE A 339 7.17 -0.96 11.00
C ILE A 339 6.17 -0.21 10.12
N PHE A 340 5.99 -0.70 8.90
CA PHE A 340 5.08 -0.10 7.93
C PHE A 340 3.61 -0.12 8.38
N VAL A 341 2.83 0.82 7.85
CA VAL A 341 1.36 0.81 7.85
C VAL A 341 0.89 0.22 6.51
N GLN A 342 -0.34 -0.31 6.44
CA GLN A 342 -0.82 -1.14 5.32
C GLN A 342 -0.61 -0.56 3.92
N ARG A 343 -0.58 0.77 3.80
CA ARG A 343 -0.22 1.47 2.56
C ARG A 343 0.11 2.94 2.83
N PRO A 344 0.85 3.61 1.93
CA PRO A 344 0.83 5.05 1.81
C PRO A 344 -0.56 5.58 1.42
N VAL A 345 -0.75 6.86 1.64
CA VAL A 345 -1.91 7.63 1.15
C VAL A 345 -1.38 8.89 0.50
N SER A 346 -2.03 9.36 -0.57
CA SER A 346 -1.62 10.61 -1.19
C SER A 346 -2.55 11.76 -0.82
N ARG A 347 -1.98 12.96 -0.66
CA ARG A 347 -2.70 14.20 -0.37
C ARG A 347 -2.05 15.36 -1.09
N GLY A 348 -2.79 16.00 -1.99
CA GLY A 348 -2.27 17.00 -2.89
C GLY A 348 -0.98 16.51 -3.57
N ASP A 349 0.11 17.22 -3.31
CA ASP A 349 1.41 17.00 -3.94
C ASP A 349 2.37 16.15 -3.09
N SER A 350 1.85 15.46 -2.08
CA SER A 350 2.62 14.62 -1.17
C SER A 350 2.11 13.18 -1.11
N THR A 351 3.03 12.25 -0.88
CA THR A 351 2.74 10.88 -0.48
C THR A 351 3.04 10.75 1.01
N TYR A 352 2.01 10.44 1.78
CA TYR A 352 2.06 10.24 3.23
C TYR A 352 2.37 8.76 3.50
N VAL A 353 3.48 8.52 4.18
CA VAL A 353 3.96 7.20 4.62
C VAL A 353 3.84 7.15 6.13
N TYR A 354 2.75 6.56 6.61
CA TYR A 354 2.58 6.31 8.04
C TYR A 354 3.39 5.09 8.47
N TYR A 355 3.85 5.10 9.70
CA TYR A 355 4.64 4.02 10.28
C TYR A 355 4.36 3.87 11.78
N SER A 356 4.46 2.64 12.28
CA SER A 356 4.51 2.38 13.72
C SER A 356 5.94 2.54 14.20
N GLY A 357 6.20 3.53 15.05
CA GLY A 357 7.51 3.75 15.66
C GLY A 357 7.56 3.17 17.07
N PHE A 358 8.64 2.46 17.38
CA PHE A 358 8.89 1.84 18.68
C PHE A 358 10.10 2.47 19.35
N ASP A 359 10.01 2.74 20.65
CA ASP A 359 11.12 3.29 21.45
C ASP A 359 12.18 2.26 21.86
N GLY A 360 11.98 1.00 21.49
CA GLY A 360 12.91 -0.11 21.67
C GLY A 360 12.76 -1.17 20.57
N GLY A 361 13.56 -2.22 20.64
CA GLY A 361 13.55 -3.31 19.66
C GLY A 361 12.33 -4.24 19.73
N ASN A 362 12.46 -5.44 19.17
CA ASN A 362 11.43 -6.48 19.16
C ASN A 362 11.23 -7.16 20.53
N ALA A 363 10.66 -6.44 21.50
CA ALA A 363 10.37 -6.93 22.85
C ALA A 363 9.04 -6.36 23.35
N TRP A 364 8.25 -7.10 24.14
CA TRP A 364 6.93 -6.64 24.64
C TRP A 364 6.97 -5.34 25.46
N SER A 365 8.12 -5.05 26.10
CA SER A 365 8.34 -3.83 26.85
C SER A 365 8.42 -2.57 25.97
N SER A 366 8.76 -2.70 24.69
CA SER A 366 8.84 -1.56 23.77
C SER A 366 7.45 -0.93 23.61
N ARG A 367 7.39 0.39 23.68
CA ARG A 367 6.15 1.15 23.49
C ARG A 367 6.10 1.67 22.07
N SER A 368 4.91 1.80 21.50
CA SER A 368 4.75 2.31 20.13
C SER A 368 3.68 3.37 20.01
N ALA A 369 3.83 4.19 18.98
CA ALA A 369 2.87 5.17 18.52
C ALA A 369 2.91 5.22 16.98
N ILE A 370 2.00 5.96 16.36
CA ILE A 370 1.98 6.11 14.89
C ILE A 370 2.60 7.44 14.50
N GLY A 371 3.60 7.37 13.64
CA GLY A 371 4.26 8.51 13.01
C GLY A 371 3.87 8.64 11.54
N LEU A 372 4.19 9.80 11.00
CA LEU A 372 4.06 10.16 9.59
C LEU A 372 5.43 10.57 9.06
N ALA A 373 5.77 10.10 7.86
CA ALA A 373 6.80 10.67 7.04
C ALA A 373 6.23 11.00 5.66
N THR A 374 6.76 12.03 5.01
CA THR A 374 6.23 12.50 3.71
C THR A 374 7.30 12.43 2.63
N LEU A 375 6.88 12.01 1.45
CA LEU A 375 7.59 12.18 0.19
C LEU A 375 6.81 13.18 -0.67
N ARG A 376 7.47 13.72 -1.70
CA ARG A 376 6.71 14.28 -2.83
C ARG A 376 5.80 13.21 -3.42
N ARG A 377 4.72 13.62 -4.08
CA ARG A 377 3.78 12.73 -4.75
C ARG A 377 4.51 11.72 -5.64
N ASP A 378 4.27 10.43 -5.39
CA ASP A 378 4.85 9.30 -6.14
C ASP A 378 6.40 9.34 -6.19
N GLY A 379 7.05 9.95 -5.19
CA GLY A 379 8.48 10.27 -5.20
C GLY A 379 9.37 9.33 -4.40
N PHE A 380 9.13 8.02 -4.45
CA PHE A 380 9.92 7.04 -3.69
C PHE A 380 11.40 6.96 -4.11
N ALA A 381 11.68 7.20 -5.39
CA ALA A 381 13.02 7.30 -5.95
C ALA A 381 13.02 8.22 -7.18
N ALA A 382 14.20 8.67 -7.58
CA ALA A 382 14.39 9.46 -8.80
C ALA A 382 15.48 8.85 -9.69
N LEU A 383 15.27 8.91 -11.01
CA LEU A 383 16.34 8.81 -11.98
C LEU A 383 17.00 10.19 -12.12
N VAL A 384 18.33 10.23 -11.99
CA VAL A 384 19.10 11.48 -12.04
C VAL A 384 20.30 11.33 -12.98
N PRO A 385 20.82 12.40 -13.59
CA PRO A 385 22.08 12.38 -14.30
C PRO A 385 23.26 11.99 -13.39
N ASP A 386 24.12 11.09 -13.87
CA ASP A 386 25.46 10.84 -13.28
C ASP A 386 26.59 11.46 -14.12
N ARG A 387 26.21 12.11 -15.23
CA ARG A 387 27.03 12.91 -16.15
C ARG A 387 26.26 14.19 -16.49
N ALA A 388 26.78 14.99 -17.43
CA ALA A 388 26.14 16.23 -17.87
C ALA A 388 24.69 16.05 -18.37
N LYS A 389 24.35 14.88 -18.94
CA LYS A 389 22.98 14.51 -19.34
C LYS A 389 22.71 13.04 -19.05
N ALA A 390 21.47 12.76 -18.67
CA ALA A 390 20.90 11.42 -18.59
C ALA A 390 19.86 11.21 -19.69
N ARG A 391 19.72 9.96 -20.14
CA ARG A 391 18.63 9.56 -21.03
C ARG A 391 17.99 8.26 -20.56
N LEU A 392 16.66 8.22 -20.60
CA LEU A 392 15.85 7.01 -20.43
C LEU A 392 14.96 6.84 -21.66
N VAL A 393 15.04 5.70 -22.32
CA VAL A 393 14.06 5.29 -23.35
C VAL A 393 13.22 4.16 -22.77
N THR A 394 11.90 4.29 -22.83
CA THR A 394 10.99 3.27 -22.30
C THR A 394 10.86 2.07 -23.23
N LYS A 395 10.43 0.94 -22.66
CA LYS A 395 9.74 -0.10 -23.41
C LYS A 395 8.46 0.47 -24.04
N SER A 396 7.90 -0.29 -24.97
CA SER A 396 6.69 0.12 -25.67
C SER A 396 5.54 0.31 -24.69
N VAL A 397 4.82 1.42 -24.82
CA VAL A 397 3.63 1.77 -24.06
C VAL A 397 2.47 2.02 -25.01
N SER A 398 1.27 1.67 -24.58
CA SER A 398 0.01 1.98 -25.26
C SER A 398 -0.84 2.86 -24.36
N LEU A 399 -1.78 3.61 -24.95
CA LEU A 399 -2.77 4.42 -24.22
C LEU A 399 -4.10 3.67 -24.13
N ALA A 400 -4.78 3.82 -23.00
CA ALA A 400 -6.22 3.56 -22.91
C ALA A 400 -7.01 4.70 -23.58
N ALA A 401 -8.28 4.45 -23.90
CA ALA A 401 -9.10 5.40 -24.66
C ALA A 401 -9.30 6.77 -23.96
N ASP A 402 -9.27 6.79 -22.63
CA ASP A 402 -9.42 7.97 -21.79
C ASP A 402 -8.09 8.64 -21.42
N GLU A 403 -6.96 8.05 -21.80
CA GLU A 403 -5.62 8.58 -21.55
C GLU A 403 -5.19 9.55 -22.65
N THR A 404 -5.50 10.83 -22.47
CA THR A 404 -5.22 11.89 -23.44
C THR A 404 -4.03 12.76 -23.06
N THR A 405 -3.44 12.58 -21.87
CA THR A 405 -2.38 13.44 -21.34
C THR A 405 -1.27 12.63 -20.69
N LEU A 406 -0.02 13.00 -20.97
CA LEU A 406 1.17 12.60 -20.23
C LEU A 406 1.45 13.60 -19.11
N TYR A 407 1.61 13.11 -17.90
CA TYR A 407 1.95 13.86 -16.69
C TYR A 407 3.34 13.50 -16.19
N LEU A 408 4.09 14.47 -15.67
CA LEU A 408 5.40 14.25 -15.05
C LEU A 408 5.43 14.68 -13.58
N ASN A 409 6.13 13.86 -12.78
CA ASN A 409 6.65 14.23 -11.48
C ASN A 409 8.16 14.36 -11.60
N SER A 410 8.65 15.59 -11.73
CA SER A 410 10.07 15.87 -11.96
C SER A 410 10.56 17.14 -11.25
N ARG A 411 11.88 17.32 -11.22
CA ARG A 411 12.59 18.54 -10.89
C ARG A 411 13.59 18.88 -11.98
N GLY A 412 13.92 20.16 -12.09
CA GLY A 412 14.84 20.67 -13.09
C GLY A 412 14.34 20.43 -14.52
N ARG A 413 15.29 20.48 -15.46
CA ARG A 413 14.99 20.47 -16.89
C ARG A 413 14.91 19.06 -17.45
N VAL A 414 13.70 18.65 -17.83
CA VAL A 414 13.41 17.33 -18.44
C VAL A 414 12.77 17.53 -19.81
N THR A 415 13.32 16.90 -20.82
CA THR A 415 12.76 16.87 -22.18
C THR A 415 12.19 15.50 -22.50
N VAL A 416 10.96 15.45 -23.01
CA VAL A 416 10.27 14.22 -23.42
C VAL A 416 10.07 14.21 -24.93
N GLN A 417 10.45 13.11 -25.57
CA GLN A 417 10.29 12.86 -26.99
C GLN A 417 9.50 11.56 -27.20
N VAL A 418 8.42 11.63 -27.99
CA VAL A 418 7.67 10.44 -28.43
C VAL A 418 8.41 9.79 -29.60
N LEU A 419 8.64 8.48 -29.50
CA LEU A 419 9.31 7.66 -30.51
C LEU A 419 8.39 6.54 -31.01
N ASP A 420 8.53 6.15 -32.27
CA ASP A 420 7.92 4.92 -32.79
C ASP A 420 8.68 3.65 -32.38
N GLU A 421 8.24 2.50 -32.86
CA GLU A 421 8.85 1.19 -32.60
C GLU A 421 10.30 1.07 -33.09
N TYR A 422 10.71 1.91 -34.07
CA TYR A 422 12.04 1.98 -34.66
C TYR A 422 12.91 3.08 -34.05
N LEU A 423 12.50 3.65 -32.90
CA LEU A 423 13.20 4.73 -32.19
C LEU A 423 13.28 6.06 -32.95
N ARG A 424 12.36 6.29 -33.91
CA ARG A 424 12.30 7.54 -34.67
C ARG A 424 11.34 8.52 -33.99
N PRO A 425 11.72 9.81 -33.83
CA PRO A 425 10.81 10.84 -33.35
C PRO A 425 9.55 10.97 -34.22
N VAL A 426 8.37 10.93 -33.58
CA VAL A 426 7.06 11.09 -34.27
C VAL A 426 6.27 12.31 -33.81
N ALA A 427 6.82 13.06 -32.86
CA ALA A 427 6.24 14.29 -32.29
C ALA A 427 7.34 15.32 -32.07
N VAL A 428 6.98 16.58 -31.81
CA VAL A 428 7.95 17.57 -31.31
C VAL A 428 8.28 17.26 -29.85
N ALA A 429 9.56 17.29 -29.48
CA ALA A 429 9.98 17.15 -28.09
C ALA A 429 9.39 18.26 -27.22
N THR A 430 8.94 17.92 -26.01
CA THR A 430 8.48 18.91 -25.03
C THR A 430 9.45 18.98 -23.87
N THR A 431 9.91 20.19 -23.54
CA THR A 431 10.78 20.45 -22.38
C THR A 431 9.95 21.06 -21.26
N ILE A 432 10.06 20.48 -20.08
CA ILE A 432 9.59 21.04 -18.81
C ILE A 432 10.83 21.53 -18.05
N ASP A 433 10.78 22.80 -17.60
CA ASP A 433 11.87 23.46 -16.87
C ASP A 433 11.39 23.97 -15.50
N THR A 434 10.41 23.26 -14.94
CA THR A 434 9.77 23.60 -13.67
C THR A 434 9.69 22.38 -12.78
N ASP A 435 9.85 22.60 -11.49
CA ASP A 435 9.65 21.58 -10.46
C ASP A 435 8.17 21.39 -10.20
N GLY A 436 7.69 20.14 -10.23
CA GLY A 436 6.28 19.89 -9.94
C GLY A 436 5.87 18.44 -9.96
N VAL A 437 4.60 18.23 -9.65
CA VAL A 437 3.94 16.93 -9.70
C VAL A 437 2.70 17.03 -10.55
N ARG A 438 2.36 15.95 -11.24
CA ARG A 438 1.26 15.88 -12.21
C ARG A 438 1.30 17.03 -13.21
N MET A 439 2.50 17.38 -13.70
CA MET A 439 2.67 18.44 -14.68
C MET A 439 2.25 17.92 -16.06
N PRO A 440 1.18 18.47 -16.67
CA PRO A 440 0.78 18.05 -18.01
C PRO A 440 1.88 18.44 -19.01
N THR A 441 2.37 17.46 -19.75
CA THR A 441 3.55 17.62 -20.62
C THR A 441 3.17 17.44 -22.09
N LEU A 442 2.48 16.36 -22.44
CA LEU A 442 1.98 16.13 -23.81
C LEU A 442 0.49 15.88 -23.75
N THR A 443 -0.28 16.50 -24.65
CA THR A 443 -1.75 16.40 -24.67
C THR A 443 -2.29 16.07 -26.05
N GLY A 444 -3.39 15.32 -26.08
CA GLY A 444 -4.21 15.06 -27.26
C GLY A 444 -3.39 14.60 -28.47
N LYS A 445 -3.49 15.35 -29.58
CA LYS A 445 -2.83 15.01 -30.84
C LYS A 445 -1.29 15.05 -30.79
N HIS A 446 -0.71 15.77 -29.83
CA HIS A 446 0.76 15.85 -29.66
C HIS A 446 1.32 14.64 -28.93
N LEU A 447 0.48 13.89 -28.22
CA LEU A 447 0.77 12.56 -27.74
C LEU A 447 0.37 11.57 -28.86
N HIS A 448 1.20 11.42 -29.88
CA HIS A 448 0.89 10.61 -31.07
C HIS A 448 0.83 9.12 -30.72
N PRO A 449 -0.36 8.49 -30.54
CA PRO A 449 -0.44 7.25 -29.78
C PRO A 449 -0.04 6.00 -30.57
N GLY A 450 -0.11 6.01 -31.90
CA GLY A 450 -0.02 4.79 -32.70
C GLY A 450 -0.84 3.64 -32.10
N SER A 451 -0.44 2.40 -32.34
CA SER A 451 -0.86 1.24 -31.52
C SER A 451 0.08 1.02 -30.32
N ALA A 452 1.36 1.36 -30.47
CA ALA A 452 2.36 1.35 -29.41
C ALA A 452 3.50 2.34 -29.74
N PHE A 453 4.04 3.01 -28.72
CA PHE A 453 5.10 4.01 -28.85
C PHE A 453 6.06 3.95 -27.66
N ARG A 454 7.14 4.72 -27.70
CA ARG A 454 8.10 4.83 -26.60
C ARG A 454 8.26 6.30 -26.20
N LEU A 455 8.64 6.52 -24.95
CA LEU A 455 9.04 7.82 -24.46
C LEU A 455 10.55 7.84 -24.28
N ALA A 456 11.20 8.87 -24.80
CA ALA A 456 12.58 9.18 -24.51
C ALA A 456 12.64 10.44 -23.63
N PHE A 457 13.10 10.26 -22.40
CA PHE A 457 13.37 11.33 -21.45
C PHE A 457 14.84 11.71 -21.54
N THR A 458 15.13 12.99 -21.69
CA THR A 458 16.47 13.56 -21.54
C THR A 458 16.46 14.48 -20.33
N LEU A 459 17.36 14.22 -19.38
CA LEU A 459 17.50 14.95 -18.12
C LEU A 459 18.81 15.75 -18.20
N GLU A 460 18.73 17.07 -18.01
CA GLU A 460 19.92 17.92 -17.87
C GLU A 460 20.49 17.83 -16.46
N GLU A 461 21.72 18.31 -16.25
CA GLU A 461 22.36 18.36 -14.94
C GLU A 461 21.45 18.98 -13.86
N GLY A 462 21.33 18.30 -12.71
CA GLY A 462 20.45 18.69 -11.61
C GLY A 462 18.97 18.31 -11.78
N ALA A 463 18.57 17.74 -12.91
CA ALA A 463 17.20 17.26 -13.10
C ALA A 463 16.96 15.91 -12.42
N GLU A 464 15.71 15.66 -12.03
CA GLU A 464 15.26 14.43 -11.39
C GLU A 464 13.92 13.99 -11.98
N LEU A 465 13.82 12.74 -12.44
CA LEU A 465 12.55 12.13 -12.89
C LEU A 465 12.11 11.08 -11.86
N TYR A 466 10.95 11.27 -11.24
CA TYR A 466 10.45 10.36 -10.20
C TYR A 466 9.41 9.39 -10.76
N ALA A 467 8.45 9.94 -11.51
CA ALA A 467 7.40 9.18 -12.14
C ALA A 467 6.86 9.93 -13.36
N PHE A 468 6.27 9.18 -14.29
CA PHE A 468 5.41 9.72 -15.34
C PHE A 468 4.07 8.97 -15.32
N SER A 469 3.02 9.57 -15.87
CA SER A 469 1.70 8.94 -15.84
C SER A 469 0.87 9.30 -17.06
N PHE A 470 0.00 8.39 -17.47
CA PHE A 470 -1.04 8.68 -18.43
C PHE A 470 -2.38 8.87 -17.73
N GLY A 471 -3.19 9.79 -18.22
CA GLY A 471 -4.50 10.08 -17.65
C GLY A 471 -5.33 10.98 -18.56
N PRO A 472 -6.52 11.38 -18.09
CA PRO A 472 -7.42 12.24 -18.86
C PRO A 472 -6.85 13.65 -19.02
N ASP A 473 -7.60 14.49 -19.74
CA ASP A 473 -7.34 15.93 -19.82
C ASP A 473 -7.18 16.56 -18.42
N PRO A 474 -6.25 17.50 -18.20
CA PRO A 474 -6.03 18.13 -16.90
C PRO A 474 -7.27 18.78 -16.29
N VAL A 475 -8.21 19.25 -17.11
CA VAL A 475 -9.49 19.80 -16.64
C VAL A 475 -10.41 18.71 -16.08
N LYS A 476 -10.29 17.48 -16.59
CA LYS A 476 -11.05 16.30 -16.15
C LYS A 476 -10.35 15.53 -15.04
N LEU A 477 -9.03 15.69 -14.88
CA LEU A 477 -8.33 15.15 -13.73
C LEU A 477 -8.89 15.86 -12.50
N SER A 478 -9.75 15.15 -11.74
CA SER A 478 -10.36 15.70 -10.54
C SER A 478 -9.29 16.39 -9.72
N ARG A 479 -9.53 17.62 -9.28
CA ARG A 479 -8.67 18.27 -8.30
C ARG A 479 -8.74 17.43 -7.03
N ILE A 480 -7.86 16.44 -6.91
CA ILE A 480 -7.69 15.69 -5.67
C ILE A 480 -6.92 16.62 -4.73
N GLU A 481 -7.60 17.66 -4.27
CA GLU A 481 -7.12 18.60 -3.25
C GLU A 481 -7.09 17.92 -1.86
N ASN A 482 -7.75 16.77 -1.71
CA ASN A 482 -7.93 16.10 -0.43
C ASN A 482 -7.14 14.78 -0.30
N TRP A 483 -7.64 13.67 -0.83
CA TRP A 483 -7.06 12.36 -0.55
C TRP A 483 -7.18 11.36 -1.71
N GLU A 484 -6.16 10.52 -1.89
CA GLU A 484 -6.14 9.34 -2.79
C GLU A 484 -5.47 8.12 -2.14
#